data_AF-A0A3C0YVG0-F1
#
_entry.id   AF-A0A3C0YVG0-F1
#
_cell.length_a   1.000
_cell.length_b   1.000
_cell.length_c   1.000
_cell.angle_alpha   90.00
_cell.angle_beta   90.00
_cell.angle_gamma   90.00
#
_symmetry.space_group_name_H-M   'P 1'
#
loop_
_entity.id
_entity.type
_entity.pdbx_description
1 polymer ?
#
loop_
_entity_poly.entity_id
_entity_poly.type
_entity_poly.pdbx_seq_one_letter_code
_entity_poly.pdbx_strand_id
1 'polypeptide(L)'
;MLRQETCPRCEGLVVDEPFEDELKCIYCGWRPVEIPDDVQREVDSHIGRSFIDHSRKRPPRGKPPLSGWEREKLRRQRQNGTS
;
A
#
# COMPACT_ATOMS: atom_id res chain seq x y z
N MET A 1 19.14 30.16 -11.61
CA MET A 1 18.11 30.94 -10.87
C MET A 1 17.60 30.03 -9.77
N LEU A 2 17.84 30.37 -8.50
CA LEU A 2 17.28 29.62 -7.36
C LEU A 2 15.83 30.06 -7.19
N ARG A 3 14.86 29.20 -7.52
CA ARG A 3 13.45 29.43 -7.15
C ARG A 3 13.35 29.18 -5.64
N GLN A 4 13.33 30.24 -4.85
CA GLN A 4 13.02 30.12 -3.42
C GLN A 4 11.52 29.94 -3.28
N GLU A 5 11.08 28.69 -3.21
CA GLU A 5 9.71 28.37 -2.84
C GLU A 5 9.60 28.36 -1.31
N THR A 6 8.57 28.99 -0.77
CA THR A 6 8.26 28.99 0.66
C THR A 6 7.35 27.81 0.99
N CYS A 7 7.59 27.14 2.10
CA CYS A 7 6.81 25.97 2.52
C CYS A 7 5.35 26.36 2.80
N PRO A 8 4.35 25.69 2.18
CA PRO A 8 2.94 26.04 2.39
C PRO A 8 2.42 25.67 3.80
N ARG A 9 3.16 24.87 4.57
CA ARG A 9 2.77 24.46 5.93
C ARG A 9 3.25 25.39 7.03
N CYS A 10 4.44 25.95 6.89
CA CYS A 10 5.09 26.71 7.96
C CYS A 10 5.82 27.97 7.46
N GLU A 11 5.68 28.31 6.18
CA GLU A 11 6.36 29.43 5.51
C GLU A 11 7.90 29.36 5.56
N GLY A 12 8.43 28.23 6.02
CA GLY A 12 9.86 27.98 6.10
C GLY A 12 10.53 27.77 4.75
N LEU A 13 11.86 27.80 4.75
CA LEU A 13 12.67 27.60 3.55
C LEU A 13 12.50 26.18 2.99
N VAL A 14 12.19 26.08 1.70
CA VAL A 14 12.25 24.84 0.91
C VAL A 14 13.57 24.85 0.15
N VAL A 15 14.28 23.73 0.21
CA VAL A 15 15.52 23.52 -0.54
C VAL A 15 15.36 22.36 -1.50
N ASP A 16 16.06 22.46 -2.62
CA ASP A 16 16.21 21.40 -3.61
C ASP A 16 17.46 20.59 -3.25
N GLU A 17 17.28 19.32 -2.90
CA GLU A 17 18.42 18.44 -2.59
C GLU A 17 18.95 17.81 -3.89
N PRO A 18 20.19 18.14 -4.32
CA PRO A 18 20.70 17.83 -5.66
C PRO A 18 20.92 16.33 -5.94
N PHE A 19 20.72 15.48 -4.94
CA PHE A 19 20.86 14.02 -5.04
C PHE A 19 19.54 13.27 -4.85
N GLU A 20 18.51 13.94 -4.31
CA GLU A 20 17.18 13.34 -4.13
C GLU A 20 16.18 13.83 -5.20
N ASP A 21 16.52 14.85 -6.00
CA ASP A 21 15.60 15.53 -6.95
C ASP A 21 14.25 15.89 -6.27
N GLU A 22 14.27 16.09 -4.95
CA GLU A 22 13.09 16.28 -4.12
C GLU A 22 13.20 17.61 -3.36
N LEU A 23 12.21 18.48 -3.54
CA LEU A 23 12.07 19.70 -2.75
C LEU A 23 11.65 19.34 -1.32
N LYS A 24 12.33 19.90 -0.32
CA LYS A 24 11.98 19.66 1.09
C LYS A 24 12.08 20.91 1.93
N CYS A 25 11.11 21.11 2.82
CA CYS A 25 11.19 22.12 3.86
C CYS A 25 12.15 21.67 4.97
N ILE A 26 13.17 22.48 5.27
CA ILE A 26 14.14 22.19 6.33
C ILE A 26 13.48 22.16 7.73
N TYR A 27 12.44 22.97 7.93
CA TYR A 27 11.83 23.15 9.25
C TYR A 27 10.80 22.08 9.60
N CYS A 28 9.92 21.70 8.67
CA CYS A 28 8.82 20.78 8.94
C CYS A 28 8.84 19.50 8.10
N GLY A 29 9.84 19.32 7.23
CA GLY A 29 9.97 18.14 6.38
C GLY A 29 8.89 18.00 5.31
N TRP A 30 8.13 19.06 5.01
CA TRP A 30 7.17 19.05 3.91
C TRP A 30 7.89 18.79 2.58
N ARG A 31 7.30 17.96 1.73
CA ARG A 31 7.73 17.66 0.37
C ARG A 31 6.55 17.86 -0.58
N PRO A 32 6.75 18.31 -1.82
CA PRO A 32 5.70 18.29 -2.82
C PRO A 32 5.33 16.83 -3.08
N VAL A 33 4.03 16.55 -3.07
CA VAL A 33 3.50 15.22 -3.38
C VAL A 33 2.78 15.36 -4.71
N GLU A 34 3.27 14.66 -5.74
CA GLU A 34 2.49 14.47 -6.96
C GLU A 34 1.45 13.39 -6.68
N ILE A 35 0.18 13.79 -6.64
CA ILE A 35 -0.94 12.86 -6.49
C ILE A 35 -1.40 12.47 -7.89
N PRO A 36 -1.33 11.18 -8.27
CA PRO A 36 -1.86 10.72 -9.56
C PRO A 36 -3.34 11.07 -9.74
N ASP A 37 -3.74 11.42 -10.97
CA ASP A 37 -5.11 11.84 -11.30
C ASP A 37 -6.17 10.77 -10.96
N ASP A 38 -5.83 9.50 -11.09
CA ASP A 38 -6.72 8.39 -10.76
C ASP A 38 -7.00 8.31 -9.25
N VAL A 39 -5.97 8.53 -8.41
CA VAL A 39 -6.09 8.61 -6.95
C VAL A 39 -6.92 9.84 -6.56
N GLN A 40 -6.64 11.01 -7.14
CA GLN A 40 -7.42 12.22 -6.85
C GLN A 40 -8.90 12.04 -7.20
N ARG A 41 -9.19 11.44 -8.36
CA ARG A 41 -10.56 11.12 -8.78
C ARG A 41 -11.25 10.14 -7.83
N GLU A 42 -10.54 9.14 -7.31
CA GLU A 42 -11.09 8.23 -6.31
C GLU A 42 -11.43 8.99 -5.02
N VAL A 43 -10.53 9.85 -4.53
CA VAL A 43 -10.77 10.69 -3.35
C VAL A 43 -12.01 11.56 -3.56
N ASP A 44 -12.07 12.31 -4.66
CA ASP A 44 -13.18 13.21 -4.98
C ASP A 44 -14.52 12.46 -5.05
N SER A 45 -14.53 11.25 -5.60
CA SER A 45 -15.75 10.43 -5.68
C SER A 45 -16.27 9.95 -4.32
N HIS A 46 -15.44 10.02 -3.28
CA HIS A 46 -15.74 9.57 -1.92
C HIS A 46 -15.76 10.71 -0.89
N ILE A 47 -15.41 11.96 -1.26
CA ILE A 47 -15.55 13.13 -0.37
C ILE A 47 -16.99 13.23 0.14
N GLY A 48 -17.15 13.35 1.46
CA GLY A 48 -18.45 13.45 2.13
C GLY A 48 -19.14 12.11 2.44
N ARG A 49 -18.56 10.97 2.05
CA ARG A 49 -19.04 9.65 2.48
C ARG A 49 -18.43 9.28 3.83
N SER A 50 -19.26 8.84 4.79
CA SER A 50 -18.79 8.36 6.10
C SER A 50 -18.17 6.95 6.06
N PHE A 51 -18.39 6.23 4.96
CA PHE A 51 -17.93 4.86 4.76
C PHE A 51 -17.62 4.60 3.29
N ILE A 52 -16.46 3.99 3.04
CA ILE A 52 -16.05 3.48 1.74
C ILE A 52 -16.05 1.95 1.85
N ASP A 53 -16.97 1.29 1.14
CA ASP A 53 -17.02 -0.16 1.13
C ASP A 53 -15.92 -0.71 0.24
N HIS A 54 -14.74 -0.92 0.82
CA HIS A 54 -13.73 -1.74 0.19
C HIS A 54 -14.15 -3.20 0.36
N SER A 55 -14.69 -3.81 -0.68
CA SER A 55 -14.82 -5.26 -0.77
C SER A 55 -13.42 -5.88 -0.81
N ARG A 56 -12.74 -5.94 0.33
CA ARG A 56 -11.43 -6.58 0.46
C ARG A 56 -11.67 -8.06 0.25
N LYS A 57 -11.40 -8.55 -0.96
CA LYS A 57 -11.23 -9.99 -1.20
C LYS A 57 -10.07 -10.42 -0.33
N ARG A 58 -10.36 -10.93 0.87
CA ARG A 58 -9.32 -11.50 1.73
C ARG A 58 -8.70 -12.65 0.96
N PRO A 59 -7.39 -12.64 0.69
CA PRO A 59 -6.73 -13.81 0.16
C PRO A 59 -7.03 -14.99 1.11
N PRO A 60 -7.39 -16.17 0.59
CA PRO A 60 -7.62 -17.32 1.44
C PRO A 60 -6.39 -17.54 2.32
N ARG A 61 -6.59 -17.53 3.64
CA ARG A 61 -5.53 -17.81 4.61
C ARG A 61 -5.39 -19.32 4.74
N GLY A 62 -4.22 -19.84 4.38
CA GLY A 62 -3.86 -21.24 4.54
C GLY A 62 -4.09 -22.09 3.30
N LYS A 63 -3.56 -23.32 3.35
CA LYS A 63 -3.81 -24.32 2.30
C LYS A 63 -5.29 -24.69 2.34
N PRO A 64 -5.96 -24.83 1.18
CA PRO A 64 -7.30 -25.40 1.13
C PRO A 64 -7.35 -26.71 1.92
N PRO A 65 -8.47 -27.04 2.56
CA PRO A 65 -8.62 -28.35 3.17
C PRO A 65 -8.34 -29.42 2.12
N LEU A 66 -7.59 -30.45 2.48
CA LEU A 66 -7.30 -31.57 1.59
C LEU A 66 -8.61 -32.12 1.03
N SER A 67 -8.63 -32.30 -0.30
CA SER A 67 -9.70 -32.99 -0.99
C SER A 67 -9.85 -34.43 -0.44
N GLY A 68 -11.02 -35.03 -0.64
CA GLY A 68 -11.28 -36.39 -0.17
C GLY A 68 -10.24 -37.41 -0.68
N TRP A 69 -9.76 -37.23 -1.91
CA TRP A 69 -8.74 -38.08 -2.52
C TRP A 69 -7.35 -37.90 -1.88
N GLU A 70 -6.95 -36.66 -1.57
CA GLU A 70 -5.67 -36.40 -0.90
C GLU A 70 -5.62 -36.98 0.52
N ARG A 71 -6.75 -36.95 1.24
CA ARG A 71 -6.87 -37.61 2.55
C ARG A 71 -6.72 -39.12 2.44
N GLU A 72 -7.35 -39.73 1.44
CA GLU A 72 -7.27 -41.18 1.20
C GLU A 72 -5.84 -41.61 0.81
N LYS A 73 -5.14 -40.82 -0.02
CA LYS A 73 -3.74 -41.07 -0.38
C LYS A 73 -2.82 -41.04 0.85
N LEU A 74 -2.98 -40.04 1.71
CA LEU A 74 -2.24 -39.94 2.99
C LEU A 74 -2.53 -41.13 3.92
N ARG A 75 -3.79 -41.58 3.99
CA ARG A 75 -4.19 -42.75 4.78
C ARG A 75 -3.47 -44.02 4.31
N ARG A 76 -3.42 -44.25 3.00
CA ARG A 76 -2.73 -45.40 2.39
C ARG A 76 -1.21 -45.36 2.60
N GLN A 77 -0.60 -44.18 2.48
CA GLN A 77 0.84 -44.03 2.75
C GLN A 77 1.21 -44.37 4.20
N ARG A 78 0.37 -43.98 5.17
CA ARG A 78 0.57 -44.35 6.58
C ARG A 78 0.46 -45.86 6.83
N GLN A 79 -0.45 -46.53 6.12
CA GLN A 79 -0.64 -47.98 6.23
C GLN A 79 0.50 -48.77 5.58
N ASN A 80 1.11 -48.23 4.52
CA ASN A 80 2.20 -48.89 3.79
C ASN A 80 3.60 -48.59 4.37
N GLY A 81 3.73 -47.63 5.29
CA GLY A 81 5.01 -47.25 5.92
C GLY A 81 5.34 -48.01 7.20
N THR A 82 4.51 -48.99 7.59
CA THR A 82 4.69 -49.84 8.78
C THR A 82 4.92 -51.31 8.40
N SER A 83 5.79 -51.56 7.42
CA SER A 83 6.33 -52.90 7.10
C SER A 83 7.84 -52.89 7.23
#